data_AF-A0A286TE21-F1
#
_entry.id   AF-A0A286TE21-F1
#
_cell.length_a   1.000
_cell.length_b   1.000
_cell.length_c   1.000
_cell.angle_alpha   90.00
_cell.angle_beta   90.00
_cell.angle_gamma   90.00
#
_symmetry.space_group_name_H-M   'P 1'
#
loop_
_entity.id
_entity.type
_entity.pdbx_description
1 polymer ?
#
loop_
_entity_poly.entity_id
_entity_poly.type
_entity_poly.pdbx_seq_one_letter_code
_entity_poly.pdbx_strand_id
1 'polypeptide(L)'
;MQGITDLITMNSYIHVDFSDVTAILRGAGTALFGIGSARGEDRATQAAEIAISSPLLESSVEGAHGALINIAGPTDLKLQEASAATELVRKAIHPEAQIIWGLALDDAYGDEVRVTVIAAGFDADSKNTNVPSMKGATTAASIPASHTTDPVTPTHAHDQQQPVAPSIPVRTQPSANTPMTTTNPAARQVPDFALRKGGPASMPIDDETSEHDIVSSGDLGDLDIPDFLR
;
A
#
# COMPACT_ATOMS: atom_id res chain seq x y z
N MET A 1 -0.03 17.83 1.03
CA MET A 1 -0.27 16.71 0.10
C MET A 1 0.84 15.68 0.35
N GLN A 2 0.61 14.74 1.27
CA GLN A 2 1.68 13.87 1.78
C GLN A 2 1.46 12.38 1.44
N GLY A 3 0.22 11.88 1.43
CA GLY A 3 -0.05 10.44 1.28
C GLY A 3 0.49 9.75 0.01
N ILE A 4 0.27 10.32 -1.18
CA ILE A 4 0.71 9.69 -2.45
C ILE A 4 2.24 9.84 -2.63
N THR A 5 2.78 10.98 -2.22
CA THR A 5 4.22 11.26 -2.30
C THR A 5 5.01 10.33 -1.39
N ASP A 6 4.51 10.05 -0.18
CA ASP A 6 5.15 9.14 0.77
C ASP A 6 5.21 7.70 0.21
N LEU A 7 4.18 7.27 -0.53
CA LEU A 7 4.15 5.96 -1.16
C LEU A 7 5.20 5.80 -2.28
N ILE A 8 5.51 6.88 -3.01
CA ILE A 8 6.41 6.87 -4.16
C ILE A 8 7.86 7.20 -3.76
N THR A 9 8.06 8.05 -2.76
CA THR A 9 9.34 8.74 -2.52
C THR A 9 10.09 8.23 -1.29
N MET A 10 9.39 7.60 -0.34
CA MET A 10 10.05 7.04 0.85
C MET A 10 10.68 5.68 0.54
N ASN A 11 11.71 5.30 1.29
CA ASN A 11 12.33 3.99 1.23
C ASN A 11 11.35 2.93 1.78
N SER A 12 10.33 2.61 0.97
CA SER A 12 9.30 1.65 1.31
C SER A 12 9.90 0.24 1.23
N TYR A 13 9.73 -0.54 2.30
CA TYR A 13 10.05 -1.96 2.33
C TYR A 13 9.21 -2.75 1.31
N ILE A 14 7.98 -2.32 1.07
CA ILE A 14 7.13 -2.80 -0.04
C ILE A 14 6.76 -1.59 -0.88
N HIS A 15 7.32 -1.53 -2.08
CA HIS A 15 7.14 -0.42 -3.00
C HIS A 15 5.92 -0.62 -3.90
N VAL A 16 5.17 0.45 -4.09
CA VAL A 16 4.12 0.56 -5.08
C VAL A 16 4.68 1.39 -6.24
N ASP A 17 4.58 0.87 -7.47
CA ASP A 17 5.08 1.60 -8.62
C ASP A 17 4.09 2.64 -9.15
N PHE A 18 4.57 3.53 -10.03
CA PHE A 18 3.73 4.59 -10.58
C PHE A 18 2.62 4.06 -11.51
N SER A 19 2.79 2.89 -12.13
CA SER A 19 1.79 2.27 -12.99
C SER A 19 0.60 1.80 -12.17
N ASP A 20 0.86 1.20 -11.01
CA ASP A 20 -0.13 0.76 -10.02
C ASP A 20 -0.95 1.94 -9.48
N VAL A 21 -0.29 3.00 -9.04
CA VAL A 21 -0.98 4.23 -8.59
C VAL A 21 -1.81 4.84 -9.71
N THR A 22 -1.25 4.89 -10.92
CA THR A 22 -1.96 5.42 -12.08
C THR A 22 -3.18 4.57 -12.44
N ALA A 23 -3.10 3.24 -12.33
CA ALA A 23 -4.22 2.34 -12.63
C ALA A 23 -5.43 2.62 -11.73
N ILE A 24 -5.21 2.92 -10.46
CA ILE A 24 -6.30 3.23 -9.51
C ILE A 24 -6.79 4.67 -9.63
N LEU A 25 -5.90 5.65 -9.82
CA LEU A 25 -6.29 7.06 -9.77
C LEU A 25 -6.73 7.64 -11.12
N ARG A 26 -6.32 7.04 -12.25
CA ARG A 26 -6.64 7.56 -13.58
C ARG A 26 -8.11 7.34 -13.89
N GLY A 27 -8.84 8.44 -14.10
CA GLY A 27 -10.25 8.38 -14.47
C GLY A 27 -11.19 8.01 -13.31
N ALA A 28 -10.67 7.91 -12.08
CA ALA A 28 -11.41 7.50 -10.89
C ALA A 28 -12.41 8.55 -10.37
N GLY A 29 -12.42 9.74 -10.97
CA GLY A 29 -13.30 10.83 -10.58
C GLY A 29 -12.93 11.38 -9.20
N THR A 30 -13.83 11.22 -8.23
CA THR A 30 -13.60 11.68 -6.85
C THR A 30 -12.74 10.67 -6.10
N ALA A 31 -11.79 11.18 -5.32
CA ALA A 31 -11.03 10.40 -4.36
C ALA A 31 -11.21 10.98 -2.96
N LEU A 32 -11.29 10.10 -1.96
CA LEU A 32 -11.42 10.43 -0.55
C LEU A 32 -10.18 9.95 0.19
N PHE A 33 -9.79 10.69 1.23
CA PHE A 33 -8.62 10.41 2.02
C PHE A 33 -9.01 10.08 3.46
N GLY A 34 -8.40 9.05 4.02
CA GLY A 34 -8.50 8.67 5.42
C GLY A 34 -7.10 8.53 6.02
N ILE A 35 -6.90 9.06 7.21
CA ILE A 35 -5.62 8.98 7.92
C ILE A 35 -5.90 8.52 9.34
N GLY A 36 -5.14 7.54 9.81
CA GLY A 36 -5.18 7.05 11.17
C GLY A 36 -3.78 6.77 11.69
N SER A 37 -3.63 6.88 13.01
CA SER A 37 -2.38 6.58 13.71
C SER A 37 -2.70 5.91 15.03
N ALA A 38 -1.96 4.87 15.38
CA ALA A 38 -2.10 4.18 16.66
C ALA A 38 -0.75 3.66 17.16
N ARG A 39 -0.72 3.27 18.44
CA ARG A 39 0.45 2.78 19.17
C ARG A 39 0.08 1.54 19.97
N GLY A 40 1.07 0.76 20.36
CA GLY A 40 0.89 -0.42 21.22
C GLY A 40 0.54 -1.70 20.47
N GLU A 41 -0.22 -2.56 21.13
CA GLU A 41 -0.71 -3.84 20.57
C GLU A 41 -1.83 -3.57 19.56
N ASP A 42 -1.85 -4.34 18.46
CA ASP A 42 -2.79 -4.16 17.35
C ASP A 42 -2.77 -2.77 16.68
N ARG A 43 -1.67 -2.01 16.85
CA ARG A 43 -1.51 -0.64 16.32
C ARG A 43 -1.82 -0.51 14.83
N ALA A 44 -1.46 -1.48 14.00
CA ALA A 44 -1.75 -1.44 12.58
C ALA A 44 -3.27 -1.51 12.30
N THR A 45 -3.97 -2.44 12.97
CA THR A 45 -5.43 -2.63 12.82
C THR A 45 -6.20 -1.42 13.33
N GLN A 46 -5.81 -0.89 14.50
CA GLN A 46 -6.44 0.31 15.08
C GLN A 46 -6.21 1.54 14.20
N ALA A 47 -4.99 1.73 13.68
CA ALA A 47 -4.70 2.83 12.77
C ALA A 47 -5.53 2.73 11.48
N ALA A 48 -5.74 1.51 10.94
CA ALA A 48 -6.61 1.29 9.79
C ALA A 48 -8.09 1.60 10.11
N GLU A 49 -8.59 1.19 11.28
CA GLU A 49 -9.95 1.49 11.73
C GLU A 49 -10.19 3.01 11.84
N ILE A 50 -9.22 3.74 12.41
CA ILE A 50 -9.26 5.21 12.47
C ILE A 50 -9.22 5.81 11.06
N ALA A 51 -8.40 5.26 10.16
CA ALA A 51 -8.30 5.75 8.79
C ALA A 51 -9.61 5.59 8.02
N ILE A 52 -10.28 4.44 8.08
CA ILE A 52 -11.56 4.20 7.38
C ILE A 52 -12.75 4.96 7.99
N SER A 53 -12.64 5.38 9.25
CA SER A 53 -13.66 6.18 9.96
C SER A 53 -13.33 7.68 9.98
N SER A 54 -12.30 8.10 9.23
CA SER A 54 -11.82 9.47 9.24
C SER A 54 -12.86 10.44 8.65
N PRO A 55 -13.12 11.60 9.28
CA PRO A 55 -14.06 12.62 8.78
C PRO A 55 -13.74 13.19 7.38
N LEU A 56 -12.52 12.96 6.89
CA LEU A 56 -12.08 13.34 5.54
C LEU A 56 -12.67 12.45 4.44
N LEU A 57 -13.28 11.32 4.83
CA LEU A 57 -14.09 10.47 3.99
C LEU A 57 -15.53 11.00 4.02
N GLU A 58 -15.84 12.00 3.18
CA GLU A 58 -17.18 12.64 3.13
C GLU A 58 -18.34 11.64 2.85
N SER A 59 -18.00 10.45 2.36
CA SER A 59 -18.90 9.30 2.13
C SER A 59 -18.22 8.04 2.67
N SER A 60 -18.99 7.04 3.12
CA SER A 60 -18.43 5.73 3.47
C SER A 60 -17.55 5.18 2.34
N VAL A 61 -16.44 4.53 2.70
CA VAL A 61 -15.48 3.93 1.74
C VAL A 61 -16.05 2.74 0.95
N GLU A 62 -17.24 2.27 1.31
CA GLU A 62 -17.96 1.14 0.70
C GLU A 62 -18.07 1.21 -0.84
N GLY A 63 -18.25 2.41 -1.39
CA GLY A 63 -18.51 2.63 -2.81
C GLY A 63 -17.26 2.79 -3.68
N ALA A 64 -16.06 2.61 -3.12
CA ALA A 64 -14.81 2.80 -3.86
C ALA A 64 -14.43 1.54 -4.65
N HIS A 65 -14.24 1.68 -5.96
CA HIS A 65 -13.74 0.60 -6.85
C HIS A 65 -12.21 0.47 -6.84
N GLY A 66 -11.48 1.39 -6.19
CA GLY A 66 -10.06 1.28 -5.98
C GLY A 66 -9.59 1.92 -4.68
N ALA A 67 -8.55 1.35 -4.05
CA ALA A 67 -7.96 1.87 -2.84
C ALA A 67 -6.42 1.78 -2.85
N LEU A 68 -5.77 2.86 -2.44
CA LEU A 68 -4.34 2.89 -2.13
C LEU A 68 -4.15 3.00 -0.62
N ILE A 69 -3.35 2.10 -0.05
CA ILE A 69 -3.09 2.07 1.39
C ILE A 69 -1.59 2.23 1.63
N ASN A 70 -1.19 3.26 2.34
CA ASN A 70 0.19 3.39 2.80
C ASN A 70 0.25 3.10 4.31
N ILE A 71 1.07 2.13 4.69
CA ILE A 71 1.31 1.77 6.08
C ILE A 71 2.74 2.19 6.40
N ALA A 72 2.91 3.16 7.30
CA ALA A 72 4.20 3.65 7.74
C ALA A 72 4.37 3.37 9.22
N GLY A 73 5.54 2.90 9.64
CA GLY A 73 5.79 2.60 11.04
C GLY A 73 7.25 2.24 11.34
N PRO A 74 7.54 1.89 12.59
CA PRO A 74 8.87 1.44 13.01
C PRO A 74 9.34 0.17 12.31
N THR A 75 10.65 -0.05 12.29
CA THR A 75 11.28 -1.25 11.70
C THR A 75 10.89 -2.57 12.37
N ASP A 76 10.27 -2.53 13.56
CA ASP A 76 9.72 -3.69 14.24
C ASP A 76 8.33 -4.10 13.74
N LEU A 77 7.68 -3.28 12.90
CA LEU A 77 6.37 -3.56 12.33
C LEU A 77 6.41 -4.78 11.44
N LYS A 78 5.59 -5.78 11.76
CA LYS A 78 5.57 -7.05 11.03
C LYS A 78 4.64 -7.00 9.83
N LEU A 79 4.97 -7.81 8.83
CA LEU A 79 4.14 -7.99 7.64
C LEU A 79 2.73 -8.48 7.97
N GLN A 80 2.59 -9.33 8.99
CA GLN A 80 1.29 -9.84 9.44
C GLN A 80 0.39 -8.72 10.00
N GLU A 81 0.97 -7.75 10.71
CA GLU A 81 0.24 -6.59 11.24
C GLU A 81 -0.24 -5.69 10.10
N ALA A 82 0.64 -5.40 9.14
CA ALA A 82 0.29 -4.65 7.93
C ALA A 82 -0.77 -5.35 7.06
N SER A 83 -0.69 -6.68 6.94
CA SER A 83 -1.69 -7.48 6.23
C SER A 83 -3.04 -7.46 6.94
N ALA A 84 -3.08 -7.53 8.28
CA ALA A 84 -4.32 -7.46 9.04
C ALA A 84 -5.02 -6.10 8.87
N ALA A 85 -4.26 -5.01 8.88
CA ALA A 85 -4.75 -3.67 8.59
C ALA A 85 -5.35 -3.58 7.17
N THR A 86 -4.66 -4.15 6.18
CA THR A 86 -5.13 -4.18 4.78
C THR A 86 -6.43 -4.97 4.62
N GLU A 87 -6.54 -6.12 5.28
CA GLU A 87 -7.76 -6.94 5.26
C GLU A 87 -8.95 -6.25 5.94
N LEU A 88 -8.69 -5.39 6.93
CA LEU A 88 -9.74 -4.55 7.53
C LEU A 88 -10.27 -3.55 6.50
N VAL A 89 -9.39 -2.85 5.78
CA VAL A 89 -9.80 -1.90 4.74
C VAL A 89 -10.54 -2.60 3.61
N ARG A 90 -10.07 -3.79 3.19
CA ARG A 90 -10.73 -4.61 2.17
C ARG A 90 -12.19 -4.92 2.50
N LYS A 91 -12.50 -5.18 3.76
CA LYS A 91 -13.88 -5.46 4.22
C LYS A 91 -14.78 -4.22 4.21
N ALA A 92 -14.19 -3.04 4.24
CA ALA A 92 -14.91 -1.76 4.28
C ALA A 92 -15.16 -1.16 2.89
N ILE A 93 -14.49 -1.67 1.84
CA ILE A 93 -14.64 -1.20 0.46
C ILE A 93 -15.37 -2.22 -0.42
N HIS A 94 -15.62 -1.87 -1.68
CA HIS A 94 -16.31 -2.76 -2.62
C HIS A 94 -15.54 -4.10 -2.78
N PRO A 95 -16.21 -5.28 -2.80
CA PRO A 95 -15.55 -6.59 -2.82
C PRO A 95 -14.68 -6.83 -4.07
N GLU A 96 -15.04 -6.21 -5.19
CA GLU A 96 -14.28 -6.25 -6.45
C GLU A 96 -13.29 -5.07 -6.59
N ALA A 97 -13.09 -4.27 -5.54
CA ALA A 97 -12.18 -3.14 -5.59
C ALA A 97 -10.73 -3.59 -5.72
N GLN A 98 -9.97 -2.87 -6.54
CA GLN A 98 -8.53 -3.06 -6.63
C GLN A 98 -7.85 -2.39 -5.43
N ILE A 99 -7.11 -3.16 -4.64
CA ILE A 99 -6.32 -2.63 -3.52
C ILE A 99 -4.84 -2.72 -3.84
N ILE A 100 -4.15 -1.60 -3.68
CA ILE A 100 -2.71 -1.52 -3.76
C ILE A 100 -2.20 -0.95 -2.44
N TRP A 101 -1.22 -1.60 -1.83
CA TRP A 101 -0.71 -1.17 -0.53
C TRP A 101 0.81 -1.21 -0.47
N GLY A 102 1.36 -0.22 0.23
CA GLY A 102 2.79 -0.08 0.47
C GLY A 102 3.11 -0.12 1.96
N LEU A 103 4.36 -0.44 2.26
CA LEU A 103 4.89 -0.49 3.61
C LEU A 103 6.17 0.33 3.69
N ALA A 104 6.19 1.36 4.53
CA ALA A 104 7.36 2.17 4.85
C ALA A 104 7.81 1.88 6.29
N LEU A 105 9.08 1.50 6.43
CA LEU A 105 9.68 1.20 7.73
C LEU A 105 10.76 2.24 8.04
N ASP A 106 10.58 2.99 9.11
CA ASP A 106 11.52 4.01 9.56
C ASP A 106 11.51 4.08 11.10
N ASP A 107 12.70 4.06 11.72
CA ASP A 107 12.87 4.15 13.17
C ASP A 107 12.38 5.51 13.72
N ALA A 108 12.25 6.53 12.87
CA ALA A 108 11.69 7.83 13.23
C ALA A 108 10.23 7.75 13.74
N TYR A 109 9.49 6.68 13.39
CA TYR A 109 8.13 6.49 13.86
C TYR A 109 8.04 5.99 15.32
N GLY A 110 9.15 5.54 15.93
CA GLY A 110 9.18 5.10 17.33
C GLY A 110 8.29 3.88 17.57
N ASP A 111 7.12 4.08 18.19
CA ASP A 111 6.11 3.04 18.43
C ASP A 111 4.79 3.29 17.69
N GLU A 112 4.73 4.34 16.85
CA GLU A 112 3.55 4.77 16.10
C GLU A 112 3.46 4.06 14.75
N VAL A 113 2.28 3.57 14.41
CA VAL A 113 1.95 3.15 13.04
C VAL A 113 0.93 4.12 12.48
N ARG A 114 1.22 4.64 11.29
CA ARG A 114 0.35 5.53 10.52
C ARG A 114 -0.17 4.80 9.29
N VAL A 115 -1.49 4.80 9.13
CA VAL A 115 -2.16 4.26 7.97
C VAL A 115 -2.82 5.40 7.22
N THR A 116 -2.51 5.52 5.94
CA THR A 116 -3.18 6.44 5.01
C THR A 116 -3.94 5.62 3.98
N VAL A 117 -5.25 5.85 3.88
CA VAL A 117 -6.13 5.21 2.90
C VAL A 117 -6.58 6.27 1.91
N ILE A 118 -6.47 5.95 0.62
CA ILE A 118 -6.95 6.78 -0.48
C ILE A 118 -7.93 5.94 -1.26
N ALA A 119 -9.22 6.21 -1.09
CA ALA A 119 -10.29 5.52 -1.79
C ALA A 119 -10.66 6.32 -3.04
N ALA A 120 -10.81 5.67 -4.18
CA ALA A 120 -11.09 6.31 -5.46
C ALA A 120 -12.05 5.47 -6.31
N GLY A 121 -12.64 6.07 -7.34
CA GLY A 121 -13.58 5.37 -8.21
C GLY A 121 -14.94 5.22 -7.54
N PHE A 122 -15.47 6.28 -6.93
CA PHE A 122 -16.83 6.27 -6.41
C PHE A 122 -17.84 6.45 -7.54
N ASP A 123 -18.92 5.66 -7.53
CA ASP A 123 -20.02 5.81 -8.48
C ASP A 123 -20.65 7.21 -8.37
N ALA A 124 -20.76 7.90 -9.50
CA ALA A 124 -21.27 9.27 -9.58
C ALA A 124 -22.74 9.42 -9.14
N ASP A 125 -23.47 8.31 -9.06
CA ASP A 125 -24.91 8.27 -8.75
C ASP A 125 -25.23 8.29 -7.24
N SER A 126 -24.22 8.27 -6.36
CA SER A 126 -24.46 8.33 -4.90
C SER A 126 -24.74 9.74 -4.38
N LYS A 127 -24.65 10.78 -5.22
CA LYS A 127 -25.18 12.11 -4.88
C LYS A 127 -26.70 12.12 -5.07
N ASN A 128 -27.43 11.44 -4.17
CA ASN A 128 -28.86 11.70 -3.97
C ASN A 128 -29.01 13.13 -3.44
N THR A 129 -29.07 14.06 -4.38
CA THR A 129 -29.47 15.43 -4.17
C THR A 129 -30.94 15.41 -3.79
N ASN A 130 -31.24 15.11 -2.52
CA ASN A 130 -32.52 15.41 -1.93
C ASN A 130 -32.56 16.91 -1.62
N VAL A 131 -32.61 17.72 -2.68
CA VAL A 131 -33.19 19.04 -2.61
C VAL A 131 -34.67 18.87 -2.91
N PRO A 132 -35.58 19.17 -1.97
CA PRO A 132 -37.01 19.15 -2.25
C PRO A 132 -37.29 20.20 -3.33
N SER A 133 -37.50 19.76 -4.57
CA SER A 133 -38.11 20.60 -5.60
C SER A 133 -39.55 20.87 -5.18
N MET A 134 -39.76 21.92 -4.39
CA MET A 134 -41.04 22.59 -4.30
C MET A 134 -41.30 23.30 -5.64
N LYS A 135 -41.77 22.54 -6.63
CA LYS A 135 -42.41 23.12 -7.82
C LYS A 135 -43.90 22.86 -7.72
N GLY A 136 -44.60 23.97 -7.47
CA GLY A 136 -46.03 24.03 -7.24
C GLY A 136 -46.87 23.42 -8.35
N ALA A 137 -48.07 23.04 -7.94
CA ALA A 137 -49.15 22.49 -8.72
C ALA A 137 -49.52 23.36 -9.92
N THR A 138 -49.72 22.73 -11.09
CA THR A 138 -50.88 22.97 -11.95
C THR A 138 -51.28 21.70 -12.69
N THR A 139 -52.53 21.33 -12.48
CA THR A 139 -53.36 20.30 -13.10
C THR A 139 -53.60 20.57 -14.60
N ALA A 140 -53.52 19.54 -15.46
CA ALA A 140 -54.38 19.35 -16.64
C ALA A 140 -54.11 18.00 -17.37
N ALA A 141 -54.97 17.01 -17.09
CA ALA A 141 -55.70 16.14 -18.02
C ALA A 141 -55.06 15.63 -19.36
N SER A 142 -54.91 14.29 -19.43
CA SER A 142 -55.72 13.38 -20.27
C SER A 142 -55.34 12.97 -21.73
N ILE A 143 -54.77 11.74 -21.83
CA ILE A 143 -55.05 10.54 -22.72
C ILE A 143 -54.70 10.53 -24.25
N PRO A 144 -54.70 9.35 -24.98
CA PRO A 144 -53.55 8.44 -25.30
C PRO A 144 -53.39 8.08 -26.81
N ALA A 145 -52.44 7.17 -27.15
CA ALA A 145 -52.50 6.07 -28.15
C ALA A 145 -51.09 5.77 -28.72
N SER A 146 -50.50 4.59 -28.47
CA SER A 146 -50.58 3.36 -29.28
C SER A 146 -49.76 3.39 -30.58
N HIS A 147 -48.57 2.78 -30.55
CA HIS A 147 -47.99 2.13 -31.73
C HIS A 147 -47.46 0.74 -31.33
N THR A 148 -48.16 -0.26 -31.85
CA THR A 148 -47.84 -1.69 -31.90
C THR A 148 -47.07 -1.98 -33.19
N THR A 149 -46.46 -3.17 -33.28
CA THR A 149 -45.82 -3.89 -34.42
C THR A 149 -44.31 -3.64 -34.55
N ASP A 150 -43.39 -4.60 -34.50
CA ASP A 150 -43.44 -6.07 -34.44
C ASP A 150 -42.13 -6.63 -33.84
N PRO A 151 -42.13 -7.87 -33.32
CA PRO A 151 -40.92 -8.55 -32.85
C PRO A 151 -40.15 -9.16 -34.03
N VAL A 152 -38.87 -8.85 -34.16
CA VAL A 152 -37.99 -9.55 -35.11
C VAL A 152 -37.36 -10.75 -34.42
N THR A 153 -37.76 -11.93 -34.86
CA THR A 153 -37.27 -13.26 -34.46
C THR A 153 -35.75 -13.42 -34.68
N PRO A 154 -35.03 -14.11 -33.76
CA PRO A 154 -33.61 -14.40 -33.91
C PRO A 154 -33.39 -15.51 -34.95
N THR A 155 -32.42 -15.33 -35.85
CA THR A 155 -31.99 -16.37 -36.80
C THR A 155 -30.47 -16.50 -36.77
N HIS A 156 -29.99 -17.76 -36.75
CA HIS A 156 -28.60 -18.28 -36.78
C HIS A 156 -27.94 -18.40 -35.39
N ALA A 157 -27.80 -19.56 -34.75
CA ALA A 157 -27.31 -20.89 -35.16
C ALA A 157 -25.81 -20.91 -35.50
N HIS A 158 -25.03 -21.39 -34.51
CA HIS A 158 -23.75 -22.11 -34.60
C HIS A 158 -22.66 -21.59 -35.53
N ASP A 159 -21.63 -20.99 -34.93
CA ASP A 159 -20.26 -21.35 -35.30
C ASP A 159 -19.41 -21.50 -34.03
N GLN A 160 -18.95 -22.74 -33.81
CA GLN A 160 -18.00 -23.05 -32.76
C GLN A 160 -16.62 -22.65 -33.25
N GLN A 161 -16.07 -21.55 -32.73
CA GLN A 161 -14.64 -21.27 -32.84
C GLN A 161 -14.06 -21.05 -31.46
N GLN A 162 -13.59 -22.17 -30.91
CA GLN A 162 -12.68 -22.24 -29.78
C GLN A 162 -11.37 -21.52 -30.15
N PRO A 163 -10.93 -20.49 -29.42
CA PRO A 163 -9.59 -19.95 -29.59
C PRO A 163 -8.59 -21.01 -29.11
N VAL A 164 -7.84 -21.55 -30.05
CA VAL A 164 -6.67 -22.39 -29.83
C VAL A 164 -5.69 -21.67 -28.91
N ALA A 165 -5.40 -22.26 -27.75
CA ALA A 165 -4.30 -21.83 -26.89
C ALA A 165 -2.98 -21.94 -27.67
N PRO A 166 -2.12 -20.90 -27.69
CA PRO A 166 -0.79 -21.03 -28.25
C PRO A 166 0.03 -21.99 -27.36
N SER A 167 0.36 -23.14 -27.93
CA SER A 167 1.24 -24.13 -27.31
C SER A 167 2.65 -23.54 -27.23
N ILE A 168 3.12 -23.25 -26.02
CA ILE A 168 4.53 -22.94 -25.79
C ILE A 168 5.32 -24.24 -26.01
N PRO A 169 6.35 -24.27 -26.87
CA PRO A 169 7.20 -25.44 -27.00
C PRO A 169 8.03 -25.62 -25.72
N VAL A 170 7.78 -26.71 -25.00
CA VAL A 170 8.66 -27.19 -23.92
C VAL A 170 10.03 -27.47 -24.53
N ARG A 171 11.01 -26.64 -24.18
CA ARG A 171 12.43 -26.92 -24.45
C ARG A 171 12.89 -27.99 -23.46
N THR A 172 13.00 -29.21 -23.94
CA THR A 172 13.66 -30.33 -23.26
C THR A 172 15.14 -29.99 -23.06
N GLN A 173 15.57 -29.86 -21.80
CA GLN A 173 16.99 -29.89 -21.45
C GLN A 173 17.44 -31.36 -21.39
N PRO A 174 18.55 -31.75 -22.05
CA PRO A 174 19.14 -33.07 -21.87
C PRO A 174 19.89 -33.15 -20.53
N SER A 175 19.47 -34.07 -19.67
CA SER A 175 20.22 -34.53 -18.50
C SER A 175 21.49 -35.25 -18.96
N ALA A 176 22.66 -34.73 -18.59
CA ALA A 176 23.93 -35.45 -18.70
C ALA A 176 24.21 -36.16 -17.36
N ASN A 177 23.86 -37.44 -17.31
CA ASN A 177 24.29 -38.38 -16.28
C ASN A 177 25.79 -38.69 -16.45
N THR A 178 26.58 -38.55 -15.39
CA THR A 178 27.90 -39.18 -15.28
C THR A 178 27.89 -40.10 -14.05
N PRO A 179 28.25 -41.40 -14.16
CA PRO A 179 28.30 -42.30 -13.01
C PRO A 179 29.69 -42.42 -12.35
N MET A 180 29.64 -42.51 -11.01
CA MET A 180 30.48 -43.25 -10.06
C MET A 180 31.97 -42.90 -9.88
N THR A 181 32.38 -42.66 -8.62
CA THR A 181 33.19 -43.63 -7.85
C THR A 181 33.17 -43.32 -6.34
N THR A 182 32.78 -44.33 -5.57
CA THR A 182 32.87 -44.49 -4.12
C THR A 182 34.30 -44.46 -3.61
N THR A 183 34.59 -43.75 -2.50
CA THR A 183 35.61 -44.19 -1.53
C THR A 183 35.50 -43.47 -0.16
N ASN A 184 34.98 -44.22 0.82
CA ASN A 184 35.34 -44.36 2.25
C ASN A 184 35.48 -43.13 3.20
N PRO A 185 34.80 -43.12 4.37
CA PRO A 185 35.03 -42.16 5.44
C PRO A 185 35.92 -42.75 6.57
N ALA A 186 37.03 -42.09 6.90
CA ALA A 186 37.74 -42.31 8.16
C ALA A 186 38.57 -41.08 8.60
N ALA A 187 38.19 -40.52 9.74
CA ALA A 187 39.00 -39.84 10.76
C ALA A 187 39.81 -38.56 10.40
N ARG A 188 39.34 -37.39 10.88
CA ARG A 188 40.15 -36.40 11.63
C ARG A 188 39.24 -35.30 12.22
N GLN A 189 38.96 -35.37 13.52
CA GLN A 189 39.43 -34.44 14.57
C GLN A 189 38.73 -33.07 14.63
N VAL A 190 37.90 -32.93 15.67
CA VAL A 190 37.43 -31.67 16.26
C VAL A 190 38.58 -30.99 17.02
N PRO A 191 38.76 -29.66 16.95
CA PRO A 191 39.61 -28.96 17.89
C PRO A 191 38.82 -28.57 19.14
N ASP A 192 39.28 -29.12 20.27
CA ASP A 192 38.92 -28.84 21.65
C ASP A 192 39.47 -27.46 22.07
N PHE A 193 38.60 -26.53 22.49
CA PHE A 193 39.01 -25.27 23.11
C PHE A 193 38.73 -25.33 24.62
N ALA A 194 39.73 -25.80 25.34
CA ALA A 194 39.76 -25.84 26.79
C ALA A 194 39.84 -24.43 27.40
N LEU A 195 39.04 -24.22 28.46
CA LEU A 195 39.11 -23.10 29.39
C LEU A 195 40.54 -22.89 29.92
N ARG A 196 41.07 -21.67 29.82
CA ARG A 196 42.22 -21.23 30.60
C ARG A 196 41.87 -20.03 31.47
N LYS A 197 42.12 -20.23 32.77
CA LYS A 197 42.06 -19.28 33.89
C LYS A 197 43.34 -18.42 33.90
N GLY A 198 43.23 -17.11 34.12
CA GLY A 198 44.29 -16.32 34.78
C GLY A 198 44.55 -14.90 34.28
N GLY A 199 44.27 -13.91 35.12
CA GLY A 199 45.08 -12.69 35.30
C GLY A 199 44.57 -11.38 34.65
N PRO A 200 44.36 -10.28 35.41
CA PRO A 200 43.96 -8.99 34.86
C PRO A 200 45.18 -8.16 34.45
N ALA A 201 45.22 -7.74 33.18
CA ALA A 201 46.18 -6.76 32.69
C ALA A 201 45.42 -5.55 32.13
N SER A 202 45.45 -4.47 32.90
CA SER A 202 45.02 -3.14 32.50
C SER A 202 45.95 -2.58 31.42
N MET A 203 45.39 -2.03 30.34
CA MET A 203 46.07 -1.04 29.50
C MET A 203 45.06 0.03 29.05
N PRO A 204 45.51 1.28 28.85
CA PRO A 204 44.69 2.47 28.83
C PRO A 204 44.09 2.72 27.44
N ILE A 205 42.86 3.27 27.41
CA ILE A 205 42.29 3.85 26.19
C ILE A 205 42.51 5.36 26.33
N ASP A 206 43.54 5.85 25.66
CA ASP A 206 43.60 7.25 25.24
C ASP A 206 42.80 7.35 23.94
N ASP A 207 41.63 7.99 24.01
CA ASP A 207 40.88 8.46 22.84
C ASP A 207 40.64 9.97 23.03
N GLU A 208 41.61 10.76 22.57
CA GLU A 208 41.42 12.18 22.28
C GLU A 208 40.77 12.28 20.89
N THR A 209 39.45 12.34 20.82
CA THR A 209 38.77 12.89 19.64
C THR A 209 37.57 13.78 20.00
N SER A 210 37.71 15.04 19.57
CA SER A 210 36.66 15.97 19.16
C SER A 210 35.80 16.64 20.25
N GLU A 211 36.36 17.73 20.77
CA GLU A 211 35.60 18.87 21.29
C GLU A 211 34.64 19.39 20.20
N HIS A 212 33.33 19.19 20.38
CA HIS A 212 32.33 19.94 19.63
C HIS A 212 32.06 21.24 20.36
N ASP A 213 32.49 22.34 19.74
CA ASP A 213 32.25 23.71 20.20
C ASP A 213 30.74 23.96 20.27
N ILE A 214 30.23 24.24 21.48
CA ILE A 214 28.84 24.58 21.72
C ILE A 214 28.68 26.03 21.28
N VAL A 215 28.27 26.23 20.02
CA VAL A 215 28.00 27.57 19.50
C VAL A 215 26.83 28.18 20.27
N SER A 216 27.13 29.24 21.01
CA SER A 216 26.17 30.05 21.76
C SER A 216 24.98 30.46 20.92
N SER A 217 23.80 30.22 21.46
CA SER A 217 22.53 30.79 21.05
C SER A 217 22.53 32.30 21.28
N GLY A 218 22.83 33.08 20.23
CA GLY A 218 22.68 34.52 20.29
C GLY A 218 23.33 35.32 19.17
N ASP A 219 22.92 35.13 17.92
CA ASP A 219 22.90 36.23 16.93
C ASP A 219 21.99 35.88 15.74
N LEU A 220 20.89 36.61 15.55
CA LEU A 220 19.85 36.37 14.53
C LEU A 220 20.02 37.30 13.30
N GLY A 221 21.25 37.70 12.99
CA GLY A 221 21.51 38.81 12.08
C GLY A 221 22.05 38.46 10.69
N ASP A 222 22.65 37.30 10.47
CA ASP A 222 23.48 37.09 9.27
C ASP A 222 23.42 35.65 8.75
N LEU A 223 22.26 35.25 8.23
CA LEU A 223 22.13 34.03 7.45
C LEU A 223 22.26 34.41 5.97
N ASP A 224 23.44 34.17 5.41
CA ASP A 224 23.75 34.36 4.00
C ASP A 224 22.84 33.47 3.15
N ILE A 225 21.74 34.03 2.61
CA ILE A 225 20.86 33.33 1.67
C ILE A 225 21.59 33.26 0.32
N PRO A 226 21.95 32.06 -0.17
CA PRO A 226 22.66 31.92 -1.43
C PRO A 226 21.80 32.42 -2.60
N ASP A 227 22.47 32.97 -3.61
CA ASP A 227 21.87 33.75 -4.71
C ASP A 227 20.80 33.01 -5.53
N PHE A 228 20.77 31.68 -5.48
CA PHE A 228 19.75 30.86 -6.15
C PHE A 228 18.38 30.86 -5.42
N LEU A 229 18.34 31.37 -4.19
CA LEU A 229 17.14 31.46 -3.33
C LEU A 229 16.65 32.90 -3.14
N ARG A 230 17.19 33.87 -3.91
CA ARG A 230 16.65 35.23 -4.04
C ARG A 230 15.64 35.35 -5.17
#